data_AF-A0A0F4J269-F1
#
_entry.id   AF-A0A0F4J269-F1
#
_cell.length_a   1.000
_cell.length_b   1.000
_cell.length_c   1.000
_cell.angle_alpha   90.00
_cell.angle_beta   90.00
_cell.angle_gamma   90.00
#
_symmetry.space_group_name_H-M   'P 1'
#
loop_
_entity.id
_entity.type
_entity.pdbx_description
1 polymer ?
#
loop_
_entity_poly.entity_id
_entity_poly.type
_entity_poly.pdbx_seq_one_letter_code
_entity_poly.pdbx_strand_id
1 'polypeptide(L)'
;MNEVLERLRAEADGSPGYAELLAAGPDALTSAGQPLWARELAAYRLGMARDRRAFEPLVLLLNHRDPARCEAAAQALGVLGDPRTARAAAALATNTLRTAYALHPVRLLAALRAPESAPALISTLSRLLAPHDPYWR
;
A
#
# COMPACT_ATOMS: atom_id res chain seq x y z
N MET A 1 19.58 -5.61 -5.02
CA MET A 1 19.18 -4.31 -5.62
C MET A 1 17.72 -4.07 -5.22
N ASN A 2 17.35 -2.92 -4.67
CA ASN A 2 15.95 -2.67 -4.28
C ASN A 2 15.17 -2.13 -5.48
N GLU A 3 14.36 -2.98 -6.12
CA GLU A 3 13.58 -2.67 -7.33
C GLU A 3 12.67 -1.44 -7.16
N VAL A 4 12.10 -1.25 -5.97
CA VAL A 4 11.27 -0.08 -5.64
C VAL A 4 12.08 1.21 -5.76
N LEU A 5 13.31 1.23 -5.23
CA LEU A 5 14.17 2.41 -5.27
C LEU A 5 14.64 2.73 -6.69
N GLU A 6 14.92 1.72 -7.51
CA GLU A 6 15.31 1.96 -8.91
C GLU A 6 14.14 2.53 -9.74
N ARG A 7 12.92 2.03 -9.55
CA ARG A 7 11.72 2.63 -10.18
C ARG A 7 11.54 4.08 -9.73
N LEU A 8 11.61 4.37 -8.43
CA LEU A 8 11.42 5.72 -7.91
C LEU A 8 12.51 6.68 -8.39
N ARG A 9 13.75 6.20 -8.56
CA ARG A 9 14.84 6.97 -9.19
C ARG A 9 14.51 7.32 -10.63
N ALA A 10 13.99 6.37 -11.40
CA ALA A 10 13.59 6.61 -12.79
C ALA A 10 12.41 7.60 -12.88
N GLU A 11 11.41 7.48 -12.01
CA GLU A 11 10.27 8.41 -11.94
C GLU A 11 10.67 9.83 -11.52
N ALA A 12 11.76 9.96 -10.77
CA ALA A 12 12.31 11.25 -10.40
C ALA A 12 13.05 11.96 -11.54
N ASP A 13 13.29 11.29 -12.68
CA ASP A 13 13.92 11.84 -13.88
C ASP A 13 15.23 12.61 -13.59
N GLY A 14 16.06 12.08 -12.69
CA GLY A 14 17.33 12.72 -12.31
C GLY A 14 17.17 14.01 -11.49
N SER A 15 15.98 14.30 -10.96
CA SER A 15 15.74 15.44 -10.08
C SER A 15 16.75 15.44 -8.92
N PRO A 16 17.45 16.57 -8.66
CA PRO A 16 18.35 16.67 -7.51
C PRO A 16 17.62 16.40 -6.18
N GLY A 17 16.31 16.64 -6.16
CA GLY A 17 15.42 16.30 -5.04
C GLY A 17 15.36 14.80 -4.72
N TYR A 18 15.69 13.89 -5.64
CA TYR A 18 15.72 12.46 -5.34
C TYR A 18 16.80 12.12 -4.31
N ALA A 19 18.02 12.64 -4.49
CA ALA A 19 19.12 12.40 -3.56
C ALA A 19 18.87 13.08 -2.21
N GLU A 20 18.32 14.30 -2.23
CA GLU A 20 17.93 15.03 -1.03
C GLU A 20 16.84 14.29 -0.26
N LEU A 21 15.80 13.80 -0.94
CA LEU A 21 14.69 13.06 -0.33
C LEU A 21 15.04 11.62 0.07
N LEU A 22 16.04 11.02 -0.56
CA LEU A 22 16.65 9.77 -0.12
C LEU A 22 17.42 9.94 1.21
N ALA A 23 17.79 11.17 1.57
CA ALA A 23 18.33 11.52 2.88
C ALA A 23 17.31 12.20 3.80
N ALA A 24 16.26 12.81 3.23
CA ALA A 24 15.32 13.66 3.96
C ALA A 24 14.46 12.87 4.96
N GLY A 25 13.95 13.64 5.91
CA GLY A 25 13.06 13.18 6.96
C GLY A 25 11.57 13.13 6.54
N PRO A 26 10.67 13.01 7.52
CA PRO A 26 9.23 12.76 7.33
C PRO A 26 8.47 13.87 6.61
N ASP A 27 9.04 15.07 6.50
CA ASP A 27 8.36 16.28 6.00
C ASP A 27 7.89 16.13 4.54
N ALA A 28 8.51 15.23 3.78
CA ALA A 28 8.12 14.88 2.42
C ALA A 28 6.74 14.20 2.34
N LEU A 29 6.23 13.61 3.43
CA LEU A 29 4.87 13.07 3.47
C LEU A 29 3.80 14.18 3.37
N THR A 30 4.06 15.33 3.97
CA THR A 30 3.07 16.41 4.17
C THR A 30 3.33 17.64 3.31
N SER A 31 4.50 17.75 2.67
CA SER A 31 4.84 18.89 1.84
C SER A 31 3.91 19.00 0.62
N ALA A 32 3.21 20.13 0.55
CA ALA A 32 2.35 20.48 -0.57
C ALA A 32 3.19 20.69 -1.84
N GLY A 33 2.67 20.27 -3.00
CA GLY A 33 3.35 20.42 -4.28
C GLY A 33 4.41 19.36 -4.61
N GLN A 34 4.75 18.44 -3.69
CA GLN A 34 5.65 17.33 -3.99
C GLN A 34 5.02 16.33 -4.97
N PRO A 35 5.81 15.76 -5.91
CA PRO A 35 5.35 14.72 -6.82
C PRO A 35 5.01 13.42 -6.07
N LEU A 36 4.25 12.54 -6.71
CA LEU A 36 3.80 11.29 -6.09
C LEU A 36 4.99 10.39 -5.69
N TRP A 37 6.01 10.28 -6.55
CA TRP A 37 7.21 9.47 -6.28
C TRP A 37 7.93 9.91 -4.99
N ALA A 38 7.90 11.21 -4.65
CA ALA A 38 8.53 11.75 -3.45
C ALA A 38 7.80 11.29 -2.19
N ARG A 39 6.46 11.34 -2.20
CA ARG A 39 5.63 10.84 -1.08
C ARG A 39 5.78 9.33 -0.91
N GLU A 40 5.82 8.61 -2.04
CA GLU A 40 6.03 7.17 -2.05
C GLU A 40 7.40 6.78 -1.48
N LEU A 41 8.46 7.46 -1.92
CA LEU A 41 9.82 7.25 -1.41
C LEU A 41 9.90 7.48 0.10
N ALA A 42 9.32 8.57 0.59
CA ALA A 42 9.30 8.91 2.01
C ALA A 42 8.53 7.85 2.83
N ALA A 43 7.31 7.49 2.39
CA ALA A 43 6.48 6.48 3.05
C ALA A 43 7.17 5.12 3.08
N TYR A 44 7.75 4.69 1.96
CA TYR A 44 8.47 3.41 1.86
C TYR A 44 9.68 3.38 2.80
N ARG A 45 10.54 4.41 2.76
CA ARG A 45 11.74 4.49 3.63
C ARG A 45 11.37 4.47 5.11
N LEU A 46 10.37 5.25 5.51
CA LEU A 46 9.89 5.30 6.88
C LEU A 46 9.29 3.95 7.31
N GLY A 47 8.52 3.29 6.44
CA GLY A 47 8.00 1.94 6.70
C GLY A 47 9.10 0.91 6.90
N MET A 48 10.12 0.94 6.04
CA MET A 48 11.32 0.09 6.19
C MET A 48 12.10 0.37 7.47
N ALA A 49 12.12 1.62 7.93
CA ALA A 49 12.70 2.04 9.21
C ALA A 49 11.79 1.77 10.42
N ARG A 50 10.60 1.18 10.22
CA ARG A 50 9.56 0.96 11.23
C ARG A 50 9.05 2.23 11.91
N ASP A 51 9.09 3.35 11.20
CA ASP A 51 8.51 4.60 11.68
C ASP A 51 6.99 4.62 11.41
N ARG A 52 6.21 4.70 12.49
CA ARG A 52 4.73 4.64 12.45
C ARG A 52 4.08 5.77 11.67
N ARG A 53 4.80 6.87 11.43
CA ARG A 53 4.31 7.97 10.57
C ARG A 53 4.08 7.52 9.12
N ALA A 54 4.70 6.43 8.70
CA ALA A 54 4.49 5.84 7.38
C ALA A 54 3.11 5.17 7.22
N PHE A 55 2.42 4.84 8.32
CA PHE A 55 1.24 3.97 8.26
C PHE A 55 0.12 4.50 7.34
N GLU A 56 -0.39 5.70 7.60
CA GLU A 56 -1.50 6.26 6.80
C GLU A 56 -1.11 6.48 5.32
N PRO A 57 0.07 7.06 4.99
CA PRO A 57 0.52 7.14 3.60
C PRO A 57 0.64 5.79 2.90
N LEU A 58 1.16 4.77 3.58
CA LEU A 58 1.30 3.43 2.99
C LEU A 58 -0.07 2.76 2.78
N VAL A 59 -1.04 2.94 3.69
CA VAL A 59 -2.41 2.43 3.49
C VAL A 59 -3.07 3.10 2.28
N LEU A 60 -2.83 4.40 2.07
CA LEU A 60 -3.32 5.10 0.86
C LEU A 60 -2.68 4.52 -0.41
N LEU A 61 -1.37 4.27 -0.41
CA LEU A 61 -0.64 3.69 -1.54
C LEU A 61 -1.04 2.24 -1.81
N LEU A 62 -1.39 1.47 -0.78
CA LEU A 62 -1.90 0.10 -0.92
C LEU A 62 -3.23 0.04 -1.71
N ASN A 63 -3.98 1.15 -1.76
CA ASN A 63 -5.23 1.29 -2.51
C ASN A 63 -5.05 2.08 -3.83
N HIS A 64 -3.82 2.17 -4.34
CA HIS A 64 -3.53 2.89 -5.58
C HIS A 64 -3.88 2.05 -6.82
N ARG A 65 -4.06 2.71 -7.97
CA ARG A 65 -4.36 2.03 -9.24
C ARG A 65 -3.16 1.33 -9.88
N ASP A 66 -1.95 1.65 -9.40
CA ASP A 66 -0.69 1.15 -9.95
C ASP A 66 -0.21 -0.04 -9.10
N PRO A 67 -0.18 -1.26 -9.67
CA PRO A 67 0.26 -2.46 -8.96
C PRO A 67 1.63 -2.32 -8.30
N ALA A 68 2.61 -1.67 -8.95
CA ALA A 68 3.97 -1.55 -8.43
C ALA A 68 4.01 -0.72 -7.13
N ARG A 69 3.15 0.29 -7.03
CA ARG A 69 3.02 1.12 -5.82
C ARG A 69 2.31 0.36 -4.69
N CYS A 70 1.29 -0.43 -5.04
CA CYS A 70 0.59 -1.26 -4.08
C CYS A 70 1.51 -2.34 -3.49
N GLU A 71 2.36 -2.95 -4.32
CA GLU A 71 3.36 -3.93 -3.89
C GLU A 71 4.40 -3.31 -2.96
N ALA A 72 4.97 -2.16 -3.34
CA ALA A 72 5.90 -1.42 -2.49
C ALA A 72 5.27 -1.06 -1.13
N ALA A 73 4.01 -0.62 -1.14
CA ALA A 73 3.27 -0.29 0.07
C ALA A 73 3.01 -1.51 0.95
N ALA A 74 2.59 -2.64 0.36
CA ALA A 74 2.36 -3.88 1.08
C ALA A 74 3.66 -4.39 1.74
N GLN A 75 4.78 -4.35 1.01
CA GLN A 75 6.09 -4.72 1.56
C GLN A 75 6.45 -3.83 2.77
N ALA A 76 6.36 -2.52 2.62
CA ALA A 76 6.71 -1.58 3.68
C ALA A 76 5.78 -1.71 4.90
N LEU A 77 4.47 -1.94 4.70
CA LEU A 77 3.52 -2.21 5.80
C LEU A 77 3.84 -3.50 6.55
N GLY A 78 4.23 -4.55 5.84
CA GLY A 78 4.68 -5.81 6.45
C GLY A 78 5.92 -5.63 7.32
N VAL A 79 6.90 -4.85 6.85
CA VAL A 79 8.12 -4.54 7.62
C VAL A 79 7.84 -3.61 8.80
N LEU A 80 6.98 -2.61 8.60
CA LEU A 80 6.55 -1.65 9.61
C LEU A 80 5.97 -2.35 10.83
N GLY A 81 5.19 -3.41 10.62
CA GLY A 81 4.64 -4.23 11.69
C GLY A 81 3.63 -3.48 12.57
N ASP A 82 2.99 -2.43 12.05
CA ASP A 82 1.95 -1.72 12.81
C ASP A 82 0.74 -2.67 13.03
N PRO A 83 0.27 -2.85 14.28
CA PRO A 83 -0.85 -3.75 14.59
C PRO A 83 -2.16 -3.41 13.85
N ARG A 84 -2.29 -2.18 13.34
CA ARG A 84 -3.46 -1.76 12.55
C ARG A 84 -3.46 -2.30 11.11
N THR A 85 -2.32 -2.84 10.63
CA THR A 85 -2.13 -3.24 9.23
C THR A 85 -3.15 -4.28 8.76
N ALA A 86 -3.38 -5.34 9.54
CA ALA A 86 -4.32 -6.38 9.17
C ALA A 86 -5.75 -5.83 9.01
N ARG A 87 -6.19 -4.97 9.94
CA ARG A 87 -7.51 -4.34 9.87
C ARG A 87 -7.65 -3.43 8.64
N ALA A 88 -6.62 -2.62 8.35
CA ALA A 88 -6.63 -1.73 7.19
C ALA A 88 -6.66 -2.53 5.87
N ALA A 89 -5.81 -3.56 5.75
CA ALA A 89 -5.79 -4.43 4.58
C ALA A 89 -7.13 -5.17 4.39
N ALA A 90 -7.76 -5.65 5.46
CA ALA A 90 -9.09 -6.26 5.40
C ALA A 90 -10.16 -5.28 4.91
N ALA A 91 -10.14 -4.02 5.38
CA ALA A 91 -11.06 -2.99 4.92
C ALA A 91 -10.90 -2.68 3.43
N LEU A 92 -9.66 -2.68 2.92
CA LEU A 92 -9.39 -2.48 1.49
C LEU A 92 -9.80 -3.69 0.65
N ALA A 93 -9.49 -4.91 1.12
CA ALA A 93 -9.83 -6.15 0.43
C ALA A 93 -11.35 -6.38 0.30
N THR A 94 -12.12 -5.88 1.27
CA THR A 94 -13.58 -6.06 1.34
C THR A 94 -14.37 -4.91 0.70
N ASN A 95 -13.68 -3.89 0.17
CA ASN A 95 -14.32 -2.73 -0.45
C ASN A 95 -14.84 -3.07 -1.86
N THR A 96 -16.16 -3.17 -2.00
CA THR A 96 -16.81 -3.54 -3.27
C THR A 96 -16.73 -2.48 -4.36
N LEU A 97 -16.43 -1.23 -4.02
CA LEU A 97 -16.23 -0.15 -4.99
C LEU A 97 -14.80 -0.15 -5.57
N ARG A 98 -13.92 -0.99 -5.01
CA ARG A 98 -12.49 -1.07 -5.34
C ARG A 98 -12.02 -2.52 -5.43
N THR A 99 -12.90 -3.46 -5.79
CA THR A 99 -12.58 -4.89 -5.86
C THR A 99 -11.35 -5.18 -6.73
N ALA A 100 -11.15 -4.43 -7.82
CA ALA A 100 -9.97 -4.55 -8.68
C ALA A 100 -8.63 -4.29 -7.95
N TYR A 101 -8.65 -3.56 -6.83
CA TYR A 101 -7.45 -3.21 -6.05
C TYR A 101 -7.23 -4.16 -4.87
N ALA A 102 -8.11 -5.15 -4.65
CA ALA A 102 -8.08 -6.03 -3.48
C ALA A 102 -6.88 -7.01 -3.47
N LEU A 103 -6.23 -7.25 -4.60
CA LEU A 103 -5.16 -8.26 -4.73
C LEU A 103 -4.02 -8.05 -3.71
N HIS A 104 -3.46 -6.85 -3.63
CA HIS A 104 -2.33 -6.56 -2.74
C HIS A 104 -2.73 -6.55 -1.25
N PRO A 105 -3.86 -5.95 -0.85
CA PRO A 105 -4.41 -6.14 0.49
C PRO A 105 -4.58 -7.61 0.89
N VAL A 106 -5.13 -8.46 0.02
CA VAL A 106 -5.31 -9.91 0.31
C VAL A 106 -3.96 -10.61 0.46
N ARG A 107 -3.00 -10.34 -0.43
CA ARG A 107 -1.64 -10.88 -0.31
C ARG A 107 -0.95 -10.45 0.98
N LEU A 108 -1.14 -9.20 1.38
CA LEU A 108 -0.61 -8.69 2.65
C LEU A 108 -1.22 -9.42 3.84
N LEU A 109 -2.55 -9.63 3.87
CA LEU A 109 -3.20 -10.41 4.92
C LEU A 109 -2.66 -11.85 5.02
N ALA A 110 -2.42 -12.48 3.88
CA ALA A 110 -1.80 -13.80 3.81
C ALA A 110 -0.37 -13.79 4.35
N ALA A 111 0.45 -12.80 3.96
CA ALA A 111 1.82 -12.64 4.44
C ALA A 111 1.89 -12.37 5.95
N LEU A 112 0.96 -11.58 6.48
CA LEU A 112 0.83 -11.30 7.91
C LEU A 112 0.31 -12.50 8.71
N ARG A 113 -0.20 -13.54 8.04
CA ARG A 113 -0.90 -14.67 8.66
C ARG A 113 -1.96 -14.16 9.64
N ALA A 114 -2.85 -13.29 9.16
CA ALA A 114 -3.91 -12.66 9.96
C ALA A 114 -5.23 -13.48 9.86
N PRO A 115 -5.41 -14.57 10.62
CA PRO A 115 -6.61 -15.41 10.53
C PRO A 115 -7.89 -14.66 10.90
N GLU A 116 -7.80 -13.61 11.71
CA GLU A 116 -8.93 -12.75 12.08
C GLU A 116 -9.59 -12.06 10.88
N SER A 117 -8.87 -11.95 9.76
CA SER A 117 -9.41 -11.39 8.52
C SER A 117 -10.22 -12.39 7.69
N ALA A 118 -10.09 -13.70 7.96
CA ALA A 118 -10.71 -14.75 7.15
C ALA A 118 -12.25 -14.68 7.11
N PRO A 119 -12.97 -14.48 8.23
CA PRO A 119 -14.43 -14.40 8.19
C PRO A 119 -14.94 -13.24 7.32
N ALA A 120 -14.28 -12.09 7.39
CA ALA A 120 -14.62 -10.92 6.59
C ALA A 120 -14.39 -11.17 5.09
N LEU A 121 -13.24 -11.75 4.73
CA LEU A 121 -12.93 -12.12 3.35
C LEU A 121 -13.94 -13.14 2.80
N ILE A 122 -14.21 -14.23 3.53
CA ILE A 122 -15.18 -15.25 3.14
C ILE A 122 -16.55 -14.63 2.90
N SER A 123 -17.05 -13.85 3.87
CA SER A 123 -18.37 -13.19 3.75
C SER A 123 -18.46 -12.31 2.50
N THR A 124 -17.43 -11.49 2.23
CA THR A 124 -17.44 -10.63 1.04
C THR A 124 -17.33 -11.38 -0.27
N LEU A 125 -16.45 -12.37 -0.37
CA LEU A 125 -16.31 -13.18 -1.58
C LEU A 125 -17.57 -14.01 -1.85
N SER A 126 -18.19 -14.60 -0.83
CA SER A 126 -19.46 -15.33 -0.98
C SER A 126 -20.57 -14.44 -1.55
N ARG A 127 -20.60 -13.16 -1.16
CA ARG A 127 -21.57 -12.20 -1.69
C ARG A 127 -21.27 -11.80 -3.13
N LEU A 128 -20.01 -11.56 -3.47
CA LEU A 128 -19.58 -11.18 -4.83
C LEU A 128 -19.76 -12.33 -5.83
N LEU A 129 -19.61 -13.58 -5.38
CA LEU A 129 -19.79 -14.78 -6.20
C LEU A 129 -21.25 -15.25 -6.25
N ALA A 130 -22.17 -14.57 -5.56
CA ALA A 130 -23.58 -14.93 -5.60
C ALA A 130 -24.17 -14.67 -7.00
N PRO A 131 -25.04 -15.55 -7.53
CA PRO A 131 -25.57 -15.48 -8.92
C PRO A 131 -26.34 -14.19 -9.30
N HIS A 132 -26.58 -13.29 -8.35
CA HIS A 132 -27.33 -12.05 -8.54
C HIS A 132 -26.45 -10.80 -8.47
N ASP A 133 -25.13 -10.91 -8.54
CA ASP A 133 -24.26 -9.76 -8.70
C ASP A 133 -24.34 -9.25 -10.16
N PRO A 134 -24.84 -8.02 -10.41
CA PRO A 134 -25.09 -7.50 -11.76
C PRO A 134 -23.85 -7.38 -12.66
N TYR A 135 -22.64 -7.61 -12.12
CA TYR A 135 -21.38 -7.56 -12.86
C TYR A 135 -20.91 -8.91 -13.42
N TRP A 136 -21.67 -10.01 -13.24
CA TRP A 136 -21.34 -11.36 -13.75
C TRP A 136 -22.32 -11.88 -14.82
N ARG A 137 -22.60 -11.06 -15.85
CA ARG A 137 -23.29 -11.53 -17.08
C ARG A 137 -22.54 -11.12 -18.32
#